data_AF-A0A1T3P4X6-F1
#
_entry.id   AF-A0A1T3P4X6-F1
#
_cell.length_a   1.000
_cell.length_b   1.000
_cell.length_c   1.000
_cell.angle_alpha   90.00
_cell.angle_beta   90.00
_cell.angle_gamma   90.00
#
_symmetry.space_group_name_H-M   'P 1'
#
loop_
_entity.id
_entity.type
_entity.pdbx_description
1 polymer ?
#
loop_
_entity_poly.entity_id
_entity_poly.type
_entity_poly.pdbx_seq_one_letter_code
_entity_poly.pdbx_strand_id
1 'polypeptide(L)'
;MMDEVEAVDLVRWVQALCPQQHIDRLTGEAWFEVLEPFDFEECKAAATVCAREKPFVAPAEIIAEVRRVHAERLASLVLYEPAPGEDVEGYLERLRAQIAAVASGRSVPEIARASGPRLQLVSGGAGLRALPPEVEAVVGGLRHPARSVRCPLCGAREGFSCHYSDRRVVPTGAHAERVAVWAVQRVVCPACSAVPGTPCRRSPDESLRQPAHSERVQVAEREAA
;
A
#
# COMPACT_ATOMS: atom_id res chain seq x y z
N MET A 1 0.16 -21.44 22.70
CA MET A 1 1.11 -21.44 23.83
C MET A 1 1.74 -22.80 23.81
N MET A 2 3.06 -22.82 23.75
CA MET A 2 3.86 -24.01 23.51
C MET A 2 4.26 -24.62 24.85
N ASP A 3 4.29 -25.95 24.96
CA ASP A 3 4.84 -26.64 26.13
C ASP A 3 6.34 -27.00 25.99
N GLU A 4 6.94 -27.52 27.06
CA GLU A 4 8.37 -27.85 27.08
C GLU A 4 8.75 -28.97 26.09
N VAL A 5 7.85 -29.93 25.86
CA VAL A 5 8.07 -31.04 24.91
C VAL A 5 8.05 -30.50 23.49
N GLU A 6 7.08 -29.65 23.17
CA GLU A 6 6.97 -28.95 21.90
C GLU A 6 8.18 -28.05 21.64
N ALA A 7 8.72 -27.37 22.66
CA ALA A 7 9.94 -26.58 22.53
C ALA A 7 11.16 -27.45 22.17
N VAL A 8 11.30 -28.62 22.80
CA VAL A 8 12.35 -29.60 22.45
C VAL A 8 12.18 -30.10 21.02
N ASP A 9 10.95 -30.39 20.60
CA ASP A 9 10.66 -30.83 19.22
C ASP A 9 10.90 -29.73 18.19
N LEU A 10 10.64 -28.46 18.53
CA LEU A 10 11.00 -27.31 17.71
C LEU A 10 12.51 -27.19 17.56
N VAL A 11 13.28 -27.37 18.63
CA VAL A 11 14.75 -27.37 18.59
C VAL A 11 15.28 -28.51 17.71
N ARG A 12 14.70 -29.71 17.79
CA ARG A 12 15.04 -30.84 16.91
C ARG A 12 14.72 -30.53 15.45
N TRP A 13 13.60 -29.86 15.19
CA TRP A 13 13.22 -29.41 13.87
C TRP A 13 14.23 -28.40 13.30
N VAL A 14 14.64 -27.42 14.10
CA VAL A 14 15.69 -26.45 13.73
C VAL A 14 17.02 -27.16 13.48
N GLN A 15 17.41 -28.14 14.29
CA GLN A 15 18.63 -28.92 14.05
C GLN A 15 18.58 -29.66 12.70
N ALA A 16 17.41 -30.19 12.32
CA ALA A 16 17.25 -30.85 11.03
C ALA A 16 17.35 -29.88 9.84
N LEU A 17 16.85 -28.64 9.99
CA LEU A 17 16.96 -27.58 8.98
C LEU A 17 18.37 -26.98 8.91
N CYS A 18 19.04 -26.84 10.06
CA CYS A 18 20.32 -26.18 10.23
C CYS A 18 21.31 -27.13 10.95
N PRO A 19 21.79 -28.20 10.29
CA PRO A 19 22.55 -29.29 10.94
C PRO A 19 23.90 -28.87 11.56
N GLN A 20 24.40 -27.70 11.19
CA GLN A 20 25.60 -27.07 11.74
C GLN A 20 25.36 -26.28 13.04
N GLN A 21 24.10 -26.04 13.41
CA GLN A 21 23.76 -25.37 14.66
C GLN A 21 24.15 -26.26 15.83
N HIS A 22 24.84 -25.69 16.82
CA HIS A 22 25.20 -26.44 18.02
C HIS A 22 23.99 -26.48 18.94
N ILE A 23 23.47 -27.68 19.18
CA ILE A 23 22.33 -27.92 20.06
C ILE A 23 22.77 -28.96 21.10
N ASP A 24 22.52 -28.64 22.35
CA ASP A 24 22.80 -29.50 23.49
C ASP A 24 21.52 -29.89 24.24
N ARG A 25 21.69 -30.63 25.34
CA ARG A 25 20.59 -31.10 26.17
C ARG A 25 19.75 -29.96 26.76
N LEU A 26 20.35 -28.82 27.08
CA LEU A 26 19.68 -27.71 27.75
C LEU A 26 19.03 -26.73 26.76
N THR A 27 19.34 -26.86 25.47
CA THR A 27 18.88 -25.88 24.47
C THR A 27 17.35 -25.87 24.36
N GLY A 28 16.69 -27.02 24.45
CA GLY A 28 15.22 -27.11 24.45
C GLY A 28 14.58 -26.39 25.65
N GLU A 29 15.09 -26.68 26.86
CA GLU A 29 14.64 -26.05 28.10
C GLU A 29 14.83 -24.51 28.04
N ALA A 30 16.00 -24.06 27.57
CA ALA A 30 16.28 -22.63 27.42
C ALA A 30 15.42 -21.93 26.35
N TRP A 31 15.05 -22.66 25.28
CA TRP A 31 14.16 -22.13 24.24
C TRP A 31 12.71 -22.05 24.72
N PHE A 32 12.27 -23.00 25.55
CA PHE A 32 10.95 -22.97 26.17
C PHE A 32 10.73 -21.66 26.96
N GLU A 33 11.68 -21.27 27.80
CA GLU A 33 11.60 -20.02 28.61
C GLU A 33 11.35 -18.75 27.77
N VAL A 34 11.79 -18.73 26.51
CA VAL A 34 11.63 -17.57 25.62
C VAL A 34 10.47 -17.71 24.63
N LEU A 35 10.05 -18.93 24.32
CA LEU A 35 9.02 -19.22 23.31
C LEU A 35 7.69 -19.72 23.89
N GLU A 36 7.59 -20.00 25.19
CA GLU A 36 6.37 -20.45 25.89
C GLU A 36 5.11 -19.66 25.46
N PRO A 37 5.13 -18.31 25.37
CA PRO A 37 3.94 -17.55 25.01
C PRO A 37 3.41 -17.79 23.59
N PHE A 38 4.22 -18.36 22.70
CA PHE A 38 3.90 -18.51 21.27
C PHE A 38 3.31 -19.90 20.98
N ASP A 39 2.68 -20.04 19.82
CA ASP A 39 2.14 -21.32 19.36
C ASP A 39 3.22 -22.17 18.68
N PHE A 40 3.23 -23.49 18.93
CA PHE A 40 4.22 -24.41 18.38
C PHE A 40 4.21 -24.45 16.84
N GLU A 41 3.03 -24.55 16.23
CA GLU A 41 2.92 -24.64 14.77
C GLU A 41 3.31 -23.32 14.09
N GLU A 42 2.97 -22.19 14.71
CA GLU A 42 3.43 -20.87 14.23
C GLU A 42 4.96 -20.75 14.34
N CYS A 43 5.55 -21.16 15.46
CA CYS A 43 7.01 -21.14 15.65
C CYS A 43 7.74 -22.06 14.66
N LYS A 44 7.21 -23.26 14.41
CA LYS A 44 7.76 -24.22 13.45
C LYS A 44 7.70 -23.72 12.01
N ALA A 45 6.59 -23.09 11.63
CA ALA A 45 6.45 -22.44 10.33
C ALA A 45 7.45 -21.28 10.19
N ALA A 46 7.55 -20.42 11.21
CA ALA A 46 8.50 -19.31 11.25
C ALA A 46 9.97 -19.77 11.14
N ALA A 47 10.36 -20.80 11.90
CA ALA A 47 11.68 -21.41 11.84
C ALA A 47 12.03 -21.90 10.42
N THR A 48 11.04 -22.49 9.73
CA THR A 48 11.20 -22.95 8.34
C THR A 48 11.43 -21.79 7.37
N VAL A 49 10.78 -20.63 7.59
CA VAL A 49 11.03 -19.42 6.80
C VAL A 49 12.44 -18.89 7.06
N CYS A 50 12.85 -18.76 8.33
CA CYS A 50 14.18 -18.28 8.68
C CYS A 50 15.30 -19.14 8.09
N ALA A 51 15.16 -20.47 8.15
CA ALA A 51 16.17 -21.41 7.65
C ALA A 51 16.36 -21.38 6.13
N ARG A 52 15.42 -20.83 5.36
CA ARG A 52 15.58 -20.65 3.89
C ARG A 52 16.59 -19.55 3.56
N GLU A 53 16.73 -18.58 4.43
CA GLU A 53 17.55 -17.39 4.19
C GLU A 53 18.85 -17.42 4.99
N LYS A 54 18.84 -18.12 6.13
CA LYS A 54 19.92 -18.05 7.12
C LYS A 54 20.49 -19.44 7.41
N PRO A 55 21.82 -19.52 7.61
CA PRO A 55 22.49 -20.78 7.97
C PRO A 55 22.22 -21.25 9.42
N PHE A 56 21.63 -20.40 10.25
CA PHE A 56 21.28 -20.66 11.65
C PHE A 56 19.94 -19.99 11.96
N VAL A 57 19.21 -20.51 12.95
CA VAL A 57 17.94 -19.94 13.42
C VAL A 57 17.99 -19.76 14.94
N ALA A 58 17.79 -18.51 15.38
CA ALA A 58 17.68 -18.15 16.79
C ALA A 58 16.21 -17.93 17.22
N PRO A 59 15.86 -18.10 18.51
CA PRO A 59 14.51 -17.83 19.02
C PRO A 59 14.02 -16.42 18.69
N ALA A 60 14.90 -15.42 18.76
CA ALA A 60 14.56 -14.03 18.44
C ALA A 60 14.08 -13.86 16.98
N GLU A 61 14.60 -14.66 16.05
CA GLU A 61 14.23 -14.60 14.64
C GLU A 61 12.87 -15.27 14.41
N ILE A 62 12.61 -16.39 15.09
CA ILE A 62 11.31 -17.05 15.12
C ILE A 62 10.25 -16.06 15.66
N ILE A 63 10.52 -15.42 16.80
CA ILE A 63 9.62 -14.43 17.40
C ILE A 63 9.36 -13.26 16.43
N ALA A 64 10.41 -12.73 15.80
CA ALA A 64 10.27 -11.64 14.84
C ALA A 64 9.38 -12.03 13.65
N GLU A 65 9.55 -13.25 13.14
CA GLU A 65 8.78 -13.77 12.01
C GLU A 65 7.30 -14.05 12.38
N VAL A 66 7.04 -14.65 13.54
CA VAL A 66 5.66 -14.82 14.05
C VAL A 66 4.98 -13.46 14.19
N ARG A 67 5.66 -12.47 14.78
CA ARG A 67 5.13 -11.11 14.91
C ARG A 67 4.90 -10.43 13.57
N ARG A 68 5.77 -10.65 12.57
CA ARG A 68 5.59 -10.15 11.20
C ARG A 68 4.30 -10.73 10.59
N VAL A 69 4.09 -12.04 10.70
CA VAL A 69 2.88 -12.71 10.21
C VAL A 69 1.63 -12.20 10.92
N HIS A 70 1.68 -12.02 12.25
CA HIS A 70 0.57 -11.45 13.00
C HIS A 70 0.25 -10.01 12.56
N ALA A 71 1.28 -9.17 12.34
CA ALA A 71 1.11 -7.81 11.84
C ALA A 71 0.50 -7.77 10.43
N GLU A 72 0.92 -8.67 9.53
CA GLU A 72 0.34 -8.80 8.19
C GLU A 72 -1.12 -9.23 8.22
N ARG A 73 -1.47 -10.18 9.10
CA ARG A 73 -2.86 -10.61 9.31
C ARG A 73 -3.71 -9.45 9.82
N LEU A 74 -3.20 -8.68 10.79
CA LEU A 74 -3.89 -7.50 11.32
C LEU A 74 -4.06 -6.42 10.25
N ALA A 75 -3.03 -6.16 9.44
CA ALA A 75 -3.12 -5.20 8.33
C ALA A 75 -4.10 -5.63 7.24
N SER A 76 -4.32 -6.93 7.07
CA SER A 76 -5.27 -7.51 6.12
C SER A 76 -6.70 -7.60 6.67
N LEU A 77 -6.92 -7.23 7.94
CA LEU A 77 -8.22 -7.29 8.57
C LEU A 77 -9.14 -6.21 7.98
N VAL A 78 -10.24 -6.65 7.36
CA VAL A 78 -11.35 -5.75 7.03
C VAL A 78 -12.11 -5.47 8.33
N LEU A 79 -12.16 -4.19 8.71
CA LEU A 79 -12.83 -3.74 9.93
C LEU A 79 -14.32 -4.12 9.91
N TYR A 80 -14.80 -4.61 11.05
CA TYR A 80 -16.22 -4.87 11.28
C TYR A 80 -17.04 -3.59 11.13
N GLU A 81 -18.13 -3.69 10.35
CA GLU A 81 -19.14 -2.64 10.24
C GLU A 81 -20.22 -2.89 11.31
N PRO A 82 -20.55 -1.89 12.15
CA PRO A 82 -21.51 -2.07 13.24
C PRO A 82 -22.90 -2.45 12.69
N ALA A 83 -23.62 -3.30 13.42
CA ALA A 83 -24.98 -3.63 13.06
C ALA A 83 -25.92 -2.40 13.23
N PRO A 84 -26.98 -2.25 12.41
CA PRO A 84 -27.92 -1.16 12.59
C PRO A 84 -28.54 -1.18 14.00
N GLY A 85 -28.32 -0.12 14.78
CA GLY A 85 -28.80 0.00 16.15
C GLY A 85 -27.90 -0.60 17.23
N GLU A 86 -26.68 -1.05 16.88
CA GLU A 86 -25.66 -1.47 17.85
C GLU A 86 -25.18 -0.25 18.66
N ASP A 87 -25.10 -0.41 19.98
CA ASP A 87 -24.54 0.60 20.86
C ASP A 87 -23.00 0.65 20.79
N VAL A 88 -22.43 1.74 21.30
CA VAL A 88 -20.98 1.98 21.22
C VAL A 88 -20.19 0.93 22.01
N GLU A 89 -20.74 0.43 23.12
CA GLU A 89 -20.07 -0.53 24.00
C GLU A 89 -19.96 -1.91 23.33
N GLY A 90 -21.06 -2.41 22.78
CA GLY A 90 -21.11 -3.66 22.01
C GLY A 90 -20.22 -3.64 20.77
N TYR A 91 -20.18 -2.49 20.08
CA TYR A 91 -19.26 -2.30 18.95
C TYR A 91 -17.78 -2.42 19.39
N LEU A 92 -17.38 -1.74 20.46
CA LEU A 92 -15.99 -1.74 20.93
C LEU A 92 -15.57 -3.11 21.47
N GLU A 93 -16.44 -3.82 22.16
CA GLU A 93 -16.17 -5.17 22.66
C GLU A 93 -15.90 -6.14 21.50
N ARG A 94 -16.77 -6.12 20.47
CA ARG A 94 -16.62 -6.96 19.28
C ARG A 94 -15.37 -6.60 18.47
N LEU A 95 -15.08 -5.32 18.31
CA LEU A 95 -13.87 -4.88 17.61
C LEU A 95 -12.60 -5.37 18.32
N ARG A 96 -12.55 -5.26 19.64
CA ARG A 96 -11.41 -5.77 20.44
C ARG A 96 -11.30 -7.29 20.36
N ALA A 97 -12.41 -8.00 20.43
CA ALA A 97 -12.44 -9.45 20.29
C ALA A 97 -11.95 -9.91 18.90
N GLN A 98 -12.33 -9.19 17.85
CA GLN A 98 -11.87 -9.46 16.48
C GLN A 98 -10.36 -9.20 16.32
N ILE A 99 -9.87 -8.07 16.82
CA ILE A 99 -8.43 -7.75 16.80
C ILE A 99 -7.64 -8.82 17.56
N ALA A 100 -8.11 -9.21 18.75
CA ALA A 100 -7.46 -10.23 19.58
C ALA A 100 -7.43 -11.61 18.90
N ALA A 101 -8.53 -12.01 18.24
CA ALA A 101 -8.60 -13.27 17.51
C ALA A 101 -7.61 -13.32 16.33
N VAL A 102 -7.55 -12.24 15.55
CA VAL A 102 -6.63 -12.11 14.41
C VAL A 102 -5.18 -12.08 14.87
N ALA A 103 -4.88 -11.32 15.92
CA ALA A 103 -3.54 -11.23 16.50
C ALA A 103 -3.07 -12.56 17.10
N SER A 104 -3.98 -13.36 17.67
CA SER A 104 -3.63 -14.66 18.26
C SER A 104 -3.65 -15.82 17.26
N GLY A 105 -3.74 -15.55 15.95
CA GLY A 105 -3.80 -16.60 14.93
C GLY A 105 -5.05 -17.49 14.97
N ARG A 106 -6.06 -17.15 15.78
CA ARG A 106 -7.33 -17.87 15.80
C ARG A 106 -8.17 -17.41 14.62
N SER A 107 -8.78 -18.36 13.90
CA SER A 107 -9.80 -18.01 12.92
C SER A 107 -10.89 -17.23 13.62
N VAL A 108 -11.08 -15.96 13.25
CA VAL A 108 -12.32 -15.25 13.59
C VAL A 108 -13.44 -16.14 13.06
N PRO A 109 -14.46 -16.51 13.88
CA PRO A 109 -15.66 -17.10 13.34
C PRO A 109 -16.07 -16.27 12.13
N GLU A 110 -16.57 -16.91 11.08
CA GLU A 110 -17.05 -16.24 9.88
C GLU A 110 -18.23 -15.34 10.28
N ILE A 111 -17.95 -14.21 10.95
CA ILE A 111 -18.85 -13.08 11.11
C ILE A 111 -19.12 -12.78 9.67
N ALA A 112 -20.34 -13.15 9.26
CA ALA A 112 -20.80 -13.14 7.89
C ALA A 112 -20.07 -12.03 7.20
N ARG A 113 -19.25 -12.38 6.19
CA ARG A 113 -18.81 -11.41 5.20
C ARG A 113 -20.11 -10.78 4.73
N ALA A 114 -20.55 -9.72 5.41
CA ALA A 114 -21.59 -8.86 4.95
C ALA A 114 -21.01 -8.51 3.60
N SER A 115 -21.70 -8.99 2.58
CA SER A 115 -21.37 -8.74 1.20
C SER A 115 -21.69 -7.27 0.99
N GLY A 116 -21.01 -6.38 1.73
CA GLY A 116 -20.84 -5.00 1.38
C GLY A 116 -20.31 -5.01 -0.03
N PRO A 117 -20.77 -4.08 -0.87
CA PRO A 117 -20.48 -4.10 -2.29
C PRO A 117 -18.97 -4.20 -2.45
N ARG A 118 -18.51 -5.37 -2.89
CA ARG A 118 -17.12 -5.61 -3.24
C ARG A 118 -16.82 -4.54 -4.26
N LEU A 119 -15.99 -3.56 -3.90
CA LEU A 119 -15.53 -2.55 -4.84
C LEU A 119 -14.78 -3.31 -5.91
N GLN A 120 -15.50 -3.70 -6.97
CA GLN A 120 -14.90 -4.18 -8.19
C GLN A 120 -14.11 -2.99 -8.69
N LEU A 121 -12.81 -3.03 -8.49
CA LEU A 121 -11.89 -2.13 -9.14
C LEU A 121 -11.99 -2.48 -10.63
N VAL A 122 -12.98 -1.91 -11.32
CA VAL A 122 -13.17 -2.11 -12.75
C VAL A 122 -12.00 -1.44 -13.42
N SER A 123 -11.01 -2.27 -13.75
CA SER A 123 -9.88 -1.88 -14.56
C SER A 123 -10.41 -1.69 -15.98
N GLY A 124 -10.64 -0.44 -16.37
CA GLY A 124 -10.88 -0.07 -17.76
C GLY A 124 -12.32 0.32 -18.08
N GLY A 125 -12.42 1.56 -18.56
CA GLY A 125 -13.38 2.14 -19.51
C GLY A 125 -14.72 1.44 -19.80
N ALA A 126 -15.76 2.28 -19.78
CA ALA A 126 -17.11 2.03 -20.31
C ALA A 126 -18.05 1.24 -19.40
N GLY A 127 -18.48 1.88 -18.31
CA GLY A 127 -19.59 1.39 -17.49
C GLY A 127 -19.74 2.11 -16.16
N LEU A 128 -19.66 3.44 -16.13
CA LEU A 128 -19.93 4.17 -14.91
C LEU A 128 -21.45 4.30 -14.74
N ARG A 129 -22.01 3.64 -13.71
CA ARG A 129 -23.10 4.28 -12.96
C ARG A 129 -22.55 5.66 -12.56
N ALA A 130 -23.29 6.71 -12.89
CA ALA A 130 -22.93 8.06 -12.48
C ALA A 130 -22.64 8.05 -10.98
N LEU A 131 -21.42 8.45 -10.62
CA LEU A 131 -21.08 8.63 -9.21
C LEU A 131 -21.94 9.78 -8.68
N PRO A 132 -22.34 9.76 -7.40
CA PRO A 132 -22.95 10.92 -6.77
C PRO A 132 -22.04 12.15 -6.97
N PRO A 133 -22.60 13.33 -7.29
CA PRO A 133 -21.81 14.53 -7.62
C PRO A 133 -20.82 14.93 -6.51
N GLU A 134 -21.16 14.64 -5.25
CA GLU A 134 -20.29 14.84 -4.09
C GLU A 134 -19.02 13.99 -4.16
N VAL A 135 -19.14 12.73 -4.57
CA VAL A 135 -18.01 11.80 -4.74
C VAL A 135 -17.20 12.15 -5.97
N GLU A 136 -17.86 12.60 -7.04
CA GLU A 136 -17.19 13.04 -8.27
C GLU A 136 -16.33 14.28 -8.03
N ALA A 137 -16.79 15.23 -7.20
CA ALA A 137 -16.01 16.40 -6.79
C ALA A 137 -14.74 16.02 -6.00
N VAL A 138 -14.84 15.10 -5.05
CA VAL A 138 -13.69 14.62 -4.26
C VAL A 138 -12.69 13.85 -5.13
N VAL A 139 -13.18 12.93 -5.97
CA VAL A 139 -12.33 12.15 -6.88
C VAL A 139 -11.72 13.02 -7.98
N GLY A 140 -12.42 14.07 -8.41
CA GLY A 140 -11.93 15.10 -9.33
C GLY A 140 -10.77 15.89 -8.74
N GLY A 141 -10.85 16.28 -7.46
CA GLY A 141 -9.79 16.99 -6.74
C GLY A 141 -8.51 16.16 -6.55
N LEU A 142 -8.61 14.83 -6.53
CA LEU A 142 -7.45 13.92 -6.47
C LEU A 142 -6.72 13.77 -7.81
N ARG A 143 -7.29 14.24 -8.92
CA ARG A 143 -6.71 14.11 -10.26
C ARG A 143 -5.97 15.39 -10.62
N HIS A 144 -4.71 15.25 -11.00
CA HIS A 144 -3.93 16.40 -11.47
C HIS A 144 -4.66 17.10 -12.65
N PRO A 145 -4.86 18.43 -12.62
CA PRO A 145 -5.65 19.18 -13.60
C PRO A 145 -5.10 19.08 -15.03
N ALA A 146 -3.79 18.85 -15.18
CA ALA A 146 -3.14 18.54 -16.46
C ALA A 146 -3.70 17.30 -17.19
N ARG A 147 -4.57 16.49 -16.56
CA ARG A 147 -5.29 15.43 -17.26
C ARG A 147 -6.31 15.94 -18.29
N SER A 148 -6.65 17.22 -18.26
CA SER A 148 -7.50 17.90 -19.25
C SER A 148 -6.87 18.00 -20.65
N VAL A 149 -5.56 17.79 -20.80
CA VAL A 149 -4.86 17.82 -22.09
C VAL A 149 -4.22 16.47 -22.42
N ARG A 150 -3.94 16.21 -23.69
CA ARG A 150 -3.19 15.01 -24.11
C ARG A 150 -1.74 15.06 -23.64
N CYS A 151 -1.19 13.94 -23.18
CA CYS A 151 0.23 13.86 -22.83
C CYS A 151 1.10 13.74 -24.10
N PRO A 152 2.06 14.66 -24.34
CA PRO A 152 2.96 14.57 -25.49
C PRO A 152 4.03 13.48 -25.32
N LEU A 153 4.36 13.08 -24.09
CA LEU A 153 5.41 12.08 -23.82
C LEU A 153 4.92 10.64 -24.03
N CYS A 154 3.81 10.25 -23.40
CA CYS A 154 3.30 8.87 -23.46
C CYS A 154 2.01 8.70 -24.26
N GLY A 155 1.46 9.77 -24.84
CA GLY A 155 0.25 9.71 -25.67
C GLY A 155 -1.07 9.55 -24.90
N ALA A 156 -1.04 9.53 -23.56
CA ALA A 156 -2.23 9.42 -22.73
C ALA A 156 -3.29 10.47 -23.10
N ARG A 157 -4.51 10.01 -23.35
CA ARG A 157 -5.66 10.85 -23.72
C ARG A 157 -6.16 11.66 -22.54
N GLU A 158 -7.01 12.65 -22.82
CA GLU A 158 -7.70 13.46 -21.82
C GLU A 158 -8.48 12.57 -20.82
N GLY A 159 -8.37 12.87 -19.53
CA GLY A 159 -8.95 12.08 -18.44
C GLY A 159 -8.14 10.83 -18.02
N PHE A 160 -7.24 10.32 -18.86
CA PHE A 160 -6.44 9.13 -18.56
C PHE A 160 -5.13 9.46 -17.82
N SER A 161 -4.67 8.53 -16.99
CA SER A 161 -3.39 8.62 -16.27
C SER A 161 -2.19 8.52 -17.20
N CYS A 162 -1.06 9.13 -16.82
CA CYS A 162 0.21 8.90 -17.48
C CYS A 162 0.87 7.61 -16.94
N HIS A 163 1.60 6.91 -17.82
CA HIS A 163 2.35 5.71 -17.51
C HIS A 163 3.79 5.82 -18.03
N TYR A 164 4.75 5.23 -17.31
CA TYR A 164 6.10 4.98 -17.80
C TYR A 164 6.12 3.89 -18.88
N SER A 165 7.27 3.69 -19.52
CA SER A 165 7.46 2.67 -20.57
C SER A 165 7.17 1.24 -20.10
N ASP A 166 7.35 0.96 -18.82
CA ASP A 166 7.03 -0.32 -18.17
C ASP A 166 5.56 -0.42 -17.68
N ARG A 167 4.71 0.50 -18.12
CA ARG A 167 3.27 0.61 -17.78
C ARG A 167 2.97 1.00 -16.33
N ARG A 168 3.96 1.26 -15.47
CA ARG A 168 3.72 1.80 -14.13
C ARG A 168 3.15 3.22 -14.20
N VAL A 169 2.19 3.53 -13.32
CA VAL A 169 1.58 4.87 -13.24
C VAL A 169 2.60 5.86 -12.72
N VAL A 170 2.63 7.07 -13.31
CA VAL A 170 3.52 8.15 -12.86
C VAL A 170 3.08 8.60 -11.45
N PRO A 171 3.98 8.63 -10.44
CA PRO A 171 3.63 8.97 -9.06
C PRO A 171 2.99 10.35 -8.89
N THR A 172 3.44 11.34 -9.67
CA THR A 172 2.86 12.71 -9.69
C THR A 172 1.51 12.78 -10.42
N GLY A 173 1.01 11.65 -10.95
CA GLY A 173 -0.25 11.55 -11.66
C GLY A 173 -0.22 12.02 -13.14
N ALA A 174 0.79 12.80 -13.54
CA ALA A 174 1.03 13.27 -14.89
C ALA A 174 2.53 13.52 -15.16
N HIS A 175 2.99 13.29 -16.39
CA HIS A 175 4.34 13.67 -16.81
C HIS A 175 4.52 15.20 -16.84
N ALA A 176 5.74 15.68 -16.55
CA ALA A 176 6.06 17.10 -16.54
C ALA A 176 5.74 17.79 -17.88
N GLU A 177 5.94 17.10 -19.01
CA GLU A 177 5.64 17.62 -20.34
C GLU A 177 4.14 17.84 -20.54
N ARG A 178 3.29 16.98 -19.93
CA ARG A 178 1.83 17.18 -19.95
C ARG A 178 1.44 18.39 -19.11
N VAL A 179 2.04 18.54 -17.93
CA VAL A 179 1.82 19.69 -17.05
C VAL A 179 2.22 20.99 -17.76
N ALA A 180 3.36 21.01 -18.46
CA ALA A 180 3.80 22.17 -19.23
C ALA A 180 2.81 22.55 -20.34
N VAL A 181 2.30 21.58 -21.12
CA VAL A 181 1.28 21.83 -22.15
C VAL A 181 -0.01 22.39 -21.55
N TRP A 182 -0.44 21.83 -20.41
CA TRP A 182 -1.62 22.33 -19.69
C TRP A 182 -1.43 23.77 -19.20
N ALA A 183 -0.26 24.09 -18.62
CA ALA A 183 0.06 25.45 -18.18
C ALA A 183 0.08 26.46 -19.34
N VAL A 184 0.54 26.04 -20.54
CA VAL A 184 0.45 26.87 -21.76
C VAL A 184 -0.99 27.25 -22.08
N GLN A 185 -1.96 26.36 -21.86
CA GLN A 185 -3.36 26.64 -22.21
C GLN A 185 -4.08 27.51 -21.19
N ARG A 186 -3.58 27.63 -19.96
CA ARG A 186 -4.35 28.15 -18.83
C ARG A 186 -3.98 29.58 -18.41
N VAL A 187 -2.70 29.88 -18.29
CA VAL A 187 -2.23 31.11 -17.64
C VAL A 187 -1.24 31.89 -18.50
N VAL A 188 -1.10 33.19 -18.26
CA VAL A 188 -0.03 34.01 -18.87
C VAL A 188 1.31 33.67 -18.20
N CYS A 189 2.39 33.57 -18.98
CA CYS A 189 3.71 33.35 -18.42
C CYS A 189 4.25 34.61 -17.71
N PRO A 190 4.60 34.57 -16.42
CA PRO A 190 5.17 35.73 -15.74
C PRO A 190 6.61 36.04 -16.21
N ALA A 191 7.34 35.05 -16.74
CA ALA A 191 8.73 35.23 -17.16
C ALA A 191 8.88 35.87 -18.55
N CYS A 192 7.96 35.60 -19.49
CA CYS A 192 8.06 36.10 -20.87
C CYS A 192 6.75 36.68 -21.43
N SER A 193 5.73 36.86 -20.59
CA SER A 193 4.43 37.42 -20.96
C SER A 193 3.67 36.66 -22.06
N ALA A 194 4.08 35.43 -22.40
CA ALA A 194 3.39 34.59 -23.37
C ALA A 194 1.95 34.29 -22.90
N VAL A 195 0.98 34.62 -23.74
CA VAL A 195 -0.46 34.45 -23.47
C VAL A 195 -0.88 32.97 -23.52
N PRO A 196 -2.03 32.61 -22.91
CA PRO A 196 -2.62 31.27 -23.06
C PRO A 196 -2.69 30.80 -24.51
N GLY A 197 -2.38 29.52 -24.75
CA GLY A 197 -2.29 28.90 -26.07
C GLY A 197 -0.95 29.13 -26.79
N THR A 198 -0.12 30.08 -26.34
CA THR A 198 1.18 30.36 -26.96
C THR A 198 2.33 29.75 -26.14
N PRO A 199 3.17 28.87 -26.71
CA PRO A 199 4.34 28.32 -26.03
C PRO A 199 5.34 29.40 -25.60
N CYS A 200 6.03 29.15 -24.50
CA CYS A 200 7.09 30.03 -24.02
C CYS A 200 8.35 29.92 -24.89
N ARG A 201 9.06 31.02 -25.05
CA ARG A 201 10.33 31.12 -25.79
C ARG A 201 11.38 31.80 -24.92
N ARG A 202 12.66 31.48 -25.15
CA ARG A 202 13.79 32.09 -24.46
C ARG A 202 14.16 33.44 -25.08
N SER A 203 14.01 33.56 -26.39
CA SER A 203 14.18 34.77 -27.18
C SER A 203 13.20 34.73 -28.37
N PRO A 204 13.05 35.80 -29.17
CA PRO A 204 12.15 35.78 -30.34
C PRO A 204 12.39 34.58 -31.28
N ASP A 205 13.66 34.18 -31.44
CA ASP A 205 14.10 33.13 -32.36
C ASP A 205 14.40 31.77 -31.70
N GLU A 206 14.46 31.69 -30.36
CA GLU A 206 14.83 30.48 -29.63
C GLU A 206 13.64 29.91 -28.83
N SER A 207 13.18 28.72 -29.25
CA SER A 207 12.17 27.95 -28.51
C SER A 207 12.78 27.23 -27.31
N LEU A 208 11.99 27.05 -26.25
CA LEU A 208 12.38 26.26 -25.09
C LEU A 208 12.29 24.75 -25.37
N ARG A 209 13.06 23.95 -24.62
CA ARG A 209 12.93 22.48 -24.64
C ARG A 209 11.57 21.99 -24.14
N GLN A 210 10.99 22.69 -23.17
CA GLN A 210 9.62 22.47 -22.69
C GLN A 210 8.72 23.62 -23.15
N PRO A 211 7.43 23.37 -23.40
CA PRO A 211 6.55 24.39 -23.97
C PRO A 211 6.23 25.55 -22.99
N ALA A 212 6.59 25.44 -21.72
CA ALA A 212 6.39 26.46 -20.69
C ALA A 212 7.65 26.69 -19.85
N HIS A 213 7.86 27.93 -19.40
CA HIS A 213 8.76 28.23 -18.28
C HIS A 213 8.21 27.62 -16.97
N SER A 214 9.10 27.26 -16.05
CA SER A 214 8.77 26.72 -14.72
C SER A 214 7.81 27.63 -13.95
N GLU A 215 7.98 28.94 -14.06
CA GLU A 215 7.22 29.97 -13.38
C GLU A 215 5.77 29.99 -13.87
N ARG A 216 5.55 29.71 -15.16
CA ARG A 216 4.20 29.55 -15.71
C ARG A 216 3.51 28.30 -15.15
N VAL A 217 4.25 27.21 -15.02
CA VAL A 217 3.74 25.95 -14.44
C VAL A 217 3.34 26.18 -12.98
N GLN A 218 4.19 26.82 -12.19
CA GLN A 218 3.91 27.12 -10.79
C GLN A 218 2.69 28.03 -10.60
N VAL A 219 2.50 29.04 -11.46
CA VAL A 219 1.28 29.88 -11.44
C VAL A 219 0.05 29.04 -11.75
N ALA A 220 0.11 28.22 -12.80
CA ALA A 220 -1.02 27.37 -13.19
C ALA A 220 -1.39 26.38 -12.07
N GLU A 221 -0.40 25.78 -11.40
CA GLU A 221 -0.61 24.86 -10.27
C GLU A 221 -1.25 25.59 -9.07
N ARG A 222 -0.81 26.80 -8.74
CA ARG A 222 -1.41 27.61 -7.66
C ARG A 222 -2.84 28.02 -7.94
N GLU A 223 -3.20 28.32 -9.20
CA GLU A 223 -4.58 28.65 -9.59
C GLU A 223 -5.52 27.45 -9.69
N ALA A 224 -4.97 26.23 -9.62
CA ALA A 224 -5.74 25.00 -9.71
C ALA A 224 -5.84 24.23 -8.37
N ALA A 225 -5.06 24.64 -7.37
CA ALA A 225 -5.15 24.18 -5.98
C ALA A 225 -6.29 24.90 -5.23
#